data_AF-A0A2R7SG27-F1
#
_entry.id   AF-A0A2R7SG27-F1
#
_cell.length_a   1.000
_cell.length_b   1.000
_cell.length_c   1.000
_cell.angle_alpha   90.00
_cell.angle_beta   90.00
_cell.angle_gamma   90.00
#
_symmetry.space_group_name_H-M   'P 1'
#
loop_
_entity.id
_entity.type
_entity.pdbx_description
1 polymer ?
#
loop_
_entity_poly.entity_id
_entity_poly.type
_entity_poly.pdbx_seq_one_letter_code
_entity_poly.pdbx_strand_id
1 'polypeptide(L)' 'MLDTLSLASHGPVIPVIVIQRLEDAVPLAEALVAGGVRVLEVTLRTPVALQAMQAMAKVPGAIVGAG' A
#
# COMPACT_ATOMS: atom_id res chain seq x y z
N MET A 1 15.79 7.69 -4.98
CA MET A 1 14.41 7.52 -5.50
C MET A 1 14.37 6.17 -6.18
N LEU A 2 13.36 5.35 -5.87
CA LEU A 2 13.18 4.07 -6.57
C LEU A 2 12.79 4.34 -8.02
N ASP A 3 13.37 3.62 -8.98
CA ASP A 3 12.85 3.60 -10.35
C ASP A 3 11.61 2.70 -10.41
N THR A 4 10.68 2.97 -11.33
CA THR A 4 9.40 2.27 -11.39
C THR A 4 9.57 0.76 -11.64
N LEU A 5 10.56 0.35 -12.44
CA LEU A 5 10.81 -1.06 -12.75
C LEU A 5 11.30 -1.83 -11.51
N SER A 6 12.08 -1.20 -10.64
CA SER A 6 12.55 -1.82 -9.39
C SER A 6 11.42 -2.27 -8.46
N LEU A 7 10.24 -1.65 -8.53
CA LEU A 7 9.09 -2.05 -7.71
C LEU A 7 8.66 -3.50 -7.96
N ALA A 8 8.71 -3.96 -9.23
CA ALA A 8 8.38 -5.33 -9.59
C ALA A 8 9.37 -6.38 -9.04
N SER A 9 10.55 -5.95 -8.60
CA SER A 9 11.56 -6.83 -7.99
C SER A 9 11.29 -7.12 -6.51
N HIS A 10 10.32 -6.42 -5.87
CA HIS A 10 10.00 -6.62 -4.46
C HIS A 10 9.05 -7.80 -4.18
N GLY A 11 8.42 -8.37 -5.20
CA GLY A 11 7.55 -9.53 -5.04
C GLY A 11 6.82 -9.89 -6.34
N PRO A 12 6.18 -11.08 -6.38
CA PRO A 12 5.50 -11.56 -7.58
C PRO A 12 4.16 -10.85 -7.86
N VAL A 13 3.65 -10.09 -6.89
CA VAL A 13 2.34 -9.43 -6.95
C VAL A 13 2.41 -8.01 -6.38
N ILE A 14 1.62 -7.11 -6.97
CA ILE A 14 1.31 -5.79 -6.42
C ILE A 14 -0.22 -5.76 -6.22
N PRO A 15 -0.72 -5.75 -4.97
CA PRO A 15 -2.15 -5.66 -4.72
C PRO A 15 -2.70 -4.28 -5.12
N VAL A 16 -3.80 -4.30 -5.87
CA VAL A 16 -4.60 -3.11 -6.20
C VAL A 16 -5.68 -2.96 -5.13
N ILE A 17 -5.48 -2.01 -4.22
CA ILE A 17 -6.23 -1.91 -2.97
C ILE A 17 -7.31 -0.83 -3.08
N VAL A 18 -8.55 -1.18 -2.73
CA VAL A 18 -9.65 -0.23 -2.52
C VAL A 18 -9.93 -0.17 -1.03
N ILE A 19 -9.64 0.96 -0.38
CA ILE A 19 -9.91 1.15 1.05
C ILE A 19 -11.26 1.84 1.24
N GLN A 20 -12.24 1.16 1.83
CA GLN A 20 -13.57 1.73 2.09
C GLN A 20 -13.64 2.48 3.42
N ARG A 21 -12.92 2.00 4.43
CA ARG A 21 -12.92 2.55 5.79
C ARG A 21 -11.48 2.87 6.20
N LEU A 22 -11.26 4.04 6.77
CA LEU A 22 -9.91 4.50 7.10
C LEU A 22 -9.24 3.60 8.14
N GLU A 23 -10.01 3.05 9.07
CA GLU A 23 -9.53 2.14 10.12
C GLU A 23 -8.95 0.82 9.58
N ASP A 24 -9.29 0.42 8.36
CA ASP A 24 -8.75 -0.79 7.73
C ASP A 24 -7.34 -0.59 7.17
N ALA A 25 -6.91 0.65 6.95
CA ALA A 25 -5.68 0.96 6.20
C ALA A 25 -4.41 0.43 6.88
N VAL A 26 -4.20 0.77 8.15
CA VAL A 26 -3.00 0.37 8.90
C VAL A 26 -2.95 -1.14 9.15
N PRO A 27 -4.01 -1.79 9.68
CA PRO A 27 -4.01 -3.24 9.88
C PRO A 27 -3.77 -4.02 8.59
N LEU A 28 -4.32 -3.57 7.46
CA LEU A 28 -4.09 -4.19 6.16
C LEU A 28 -2.62 -4.06 5.72
N ALA A 29 -2.03 -2.87 5.82
CA ALA A 29 -0.63 -2.65 5.47
C ALA A 29 0.31 -3.51 6.33
N GLU A 30 0.08 -3.58 7.64
CA GLU A 30 0.86 -4.41 8.56
C GLU A 30 0.76 -5.90 8.20
N ALA A 31 -0.45 -6.39 7.92
CA ALA A 31 -0.68 -7.77 7.52
C ALA A 31 0.01 -8.11 6.18
N LEU A 32 -0.06 -7.22 5.19
CA LEU A 32 0.58 -7.40 3.89
C LEU A 32 2.11 -7.41 4.02
N VAL A 33 2.69 -6.48 4.78
CA VAL A 33 4.14 -6.44 5.03
C VAL A 33 4.60 -7.68 5.79
N ALA A 34 3.86 -8.11 6.83
CA ALA A 34 4.16 -9.35 7.56
C ALA A 34 4.10 -10.59 6.64
N GLY A 35 3.21 -10.58 5.65
CA GLY A 35 3.12 -11.59 4.59
C GLY A 35 4.16 -11.45 3.47
N GLY A 36 5.09 -10.49 3.55
CA GLY A 36 6.13 -10.26 2.54
C GLY A 36 5.69 -9.40 1.34
N VAL A 37 4.46 -8.90 1.32
CA VAL A 37 3.94 -8.02 0.27
C VAL A 37 4.17 -6.57 0.67
N ARG A 38 5.20 -5.95 0.10
CA ARG A 38 5.66 -4.62 0.50
C ARG A 38 5.16 -3.47 -0.38
N VAL A 39 4.92 -3.70 -1.66
CA VAL A 39 4.46 -2.66 -2.59
C VAL A 39 2.94 -2.63 -2.56
N LEU A 40 2.36 -1.52 -2.12
CA LEU A 40 0.93 -1.36 -1.85
C LEU A 40 0.37 -0.28 -2.77
N GLU A 41 -0.43 -0.64 -3.77
CA GLU A 41 -1.10 0.32 -4.65
C GLU A 41 -2.48 0.63 -4.07
N VAL A 42 -2.67 1.84 -3.55
CA VAL A 42 -3.98 2.30 -3.08
C VAL A 42 -4.67 3.08 -4.19
N THR A 43 -5.83 2.59 -4.62
CA THR A 43 -6.61 3.25 -5.67
C THR A 43 -7.31 4.50 -5.14
N LEU A 44 -7.36 5.57 -5.92
CA LEU A 44 -8.05 6.82 -5.60
C LEU A 44 -9.57 6.76 -5.86
N ARG A 45 -10.19 5.61 -5.56
CA ARG A 45 -11.60 5.30 -5.84
C ARG A 45 -12.53 5.55 -4.66
N THR A 46 -11.99 5.94 -3.51
CA THR A 46 -12.77 6.23 -2.30
C THR A 46 -12.33 7.57 -1.69
N PRO A 47 -13.23 8.27 -0.96
CA PRO A 47 -12.88 9.54 -0.32
C PRO A 47 -11.74 9.45 0.71
N VAL A 48 -11.53 8.27 1.29
CA VAL A 48 -10.52 8.03 2.34
C VAL A 48 -9.15 7.63 1.78
N ALA A 49 -9.00 7.43 0.46
CA ALA A 49 -7.80 6.85 -0.14
C ALA A 49 -6.50 7.60 0.22
N LEU A 50 -6.49 8.94 0.14
CA LEU A 50 -5.30 9.73 0.48
C LEU A 50 -4.95 9.67 1.97
N GLN A 51 -5.95 9.67 2.84
CA GLN A 51 -5.74 9.51 4.29
C GLN A 51 -5.21 8.10 4.61
N ALA A 52 -5.76 7.08 3.94
CA ALA A 52 -5.30 5.70 4.06
C ALA A 52 -3.82 5.58 3.63
N MET A 53 -3.45 6.14 2.47
CA MET A 53 -2.07 6.18 2.02
C MET A 53 -1.14 6.86 3.03
N GLN A 54 -1.55 8.00 3.59
CA GLN A 54 -0.76 8.72 4.59
C GLN A 54 -0.57 7.91 5.88
N ALA A 55 -1.56 7.11 6.27
CA ALA A 55 -1.46 6.22 7.42
C ALA A 55 -0.58 5.00 7.10
N MET A 56 -0.80 4.35 5.96
CA MET A 56 -0.05 3.16 5.51
C MET A 56 1.42 3.47 5.27
N ALA A 57 1.76 4.68 4.79
CA ALA A 57 3.15 5.10 4.59
C ALA A 57 3.96 5.17 5.89
N LYS A 58 3.31 5.16 7.06
CA LYS A 58 3.97 5.09 8.38
C LYS A 58 4.26 3.67 8.82
N VAL A 59 3.71 2.66 8.14
CA VAL A 59 3.95 1.24 8.47
C VAL A 59 5.36 0.86 7.99
N PRO A 60 6.25 0.40 8.90
CA PRO A 60 7.61 0.03 8.53
C PRO A 60 7.63 -1.04 7.42
N GLY A 61 8.40 -0.78 6.37
CA GLY A 61 8.57 -1.72 5.25
C GLY A 61 7.53 -1.60 4.12
N ALA A 62 6.45 -0.84 4.32
CA ALA A 62 5.47 -0.54 3.27
C ALA A 62 6.04 0.46 2.25
N ILE A 63 5.82 0.16 0.97
CA ILE A 63 6.08 1.05 -0.18
C ILE A 63 4.72 1.39 -0.77
N VAL A 64 4.20 2.57 -0.46
CA VAL A 64 2.84 2.98 -0.84
C VAL A 64 2.87 3.77 -2.15
N GLY A 65 2.01 3.39 -3.10
CA GLY A 65 1.75 4.10 -4.35
C GLY A 65 0.26 4.40 -4.55
N ALA A 66 -0.05 5.27 -5.51
CA ALA A 66 -1.41 5.61 -5.91
C ALA A 66 -1.76 4.96 -7.27
N GLY A 67 -3.01 4.53 -7.43
CA GLY A 67 -3.60 4.00 -8.68
C GLY A 67 -5.05 4.43 -8.92
#